data_AF-U4SZW0-F1
#
_entry.id   AF-U4SZW0-F1
#
_cell.length_a   1.000
_cell.length_b   1.000
_cell.length_c   1.000
_cell.angle_alpha   90.00
_cell.angle_beta   90.00
_cell.angle_gamma   90.00
#
_symmetry.space_group_name_H-M   'P 1'
#
loop_
_entity.id
_entity.type
_entity.pdbx_description
1 polymer ?
#
loop_
_entity_poly.entity_id
_entity_poly.type
_entity_poly.pdbx_seq_one_letter_code
_entity_poly.pdbx_strand_id
1 'polypeptide(L)'
;MMKYHTAFDKDGNPSFSYYRERMVKREELHLWEGEIHEVIPLTGRLLYTDIGICHRKVHVSDANRNLRIFEAMLDKGKKLNPREQFYYARELYYHKRYKDAVKAFKKFLKEDSGWIENKIDACEMLGYCYYALHKEEKALESFLCSLQYEVPHAELCCDIAKHFMDRAKYKEAIFWYECAMKVPMNETSGAFIREDCYGYIPAIQLCVCWWRLGDKDRAVQYNELAGVYKPKSREVEQNRRFFEMK
;
A
#
# COMPACT_ATOMS: atom_id res chain seq x y z
N MET A 1 -8.24 10.52 16.49
CA MET A 1 -7.87 10.09 15.13
C MET A 1 -8.90 10.61 14.15
N MET A 2 -8.46 11.29 13.10
CA MET A 2 -9.31 11.84 12.02
C MET A 2 -8.75 11.39 10.67
N LYS A 3 -9.61 11.26 9.65
CA LYS A 3 -9.16 10.91 8.30
C LYS A 3 -8.25 12.01 7.76
N TYR A 4 -7.11 11.65 7.19
CA TYR A 4 -6.16 12.58 6.58
C TYR A 4 -6.10 12.33 5.07
N HIS A 5 -6.80 13.14 4.30
CA HIS A 5 -6.89 13.01 2.86
C HIS A 5 -5.67 13.62 2.19
N THR A 6 -4.95 12.83 1.40
CA THR A 6 -3.66 13.25 0.78
C THR A 6 -3.64 13.13 -0.74
N ALA A 7 -4.60 12.43 -1.33
CA ALA A 7 -4.85 12.44 -2.77
C ALA A 7 -6.34 12.66 -3.05
N PHE A 8 -6.63 13.22 -4.21
CA PHE A 8 -7.99 13.57 -4.63
C PHE A 8 -8.19 13.16 -6.09
N ASP A 9 -9.40 12.72 -6.42
CA ASP A 9 -9.80 12.45 -7.79
C ASP A 9 -10.04 13.76 -8.58
N LYS A 10 -10.39 13.61 -9.86
CA LYS A 10 -10.69 14.74 -10.78
C LYS A 10 -11.90 15.58 -10.35
N ASP A 11 -12.81 14.98 -9.57
CA ASP A 11 -14.03 15.61 -9.08
C ASP A 11 -13.80 16.26 -7.68
N GLY A 12 -12.58 16.15 -7.15
CA GLY A 12 -12.14 16.74 -5.89
C GLY A 12 -12.40 15.89 -4.65
N ASN A 13 -12.92 14.67 -4.81
CA ASN A 13 -13.18 13.74 -3.71
C ASN A 13 -11.87 13.10 -3.25
N PRO A 14 -11.71 12.81 -1.94
CA PRO A 14 -10.56 12.05 -1.46
C PRO A 14 -10.43 10.69 -2.17
N SER A 15 -9.26 10.41 -2.72
CA SER A 15 -8.94 9.13 -3.36
C SER A 15 -7.94 8.29 -2.57
N PHE A 16 -7.30 8.89 -1.56
CA PHE A 16 -6.42 8.19 -0.63
C PHE A 16 -6.43 8.90 0.73
N SER A 17 -6.68 8.13 1.78
CA SER A 17 -6.71 8.63 3.14
C SER A 17 -6.26 7.60 4.15
N TYR A 18 -5.80 8.07 5.30
CA TYR A 18 -5.44 7.24 6.44
C TYR A 18 -5.67 8.04 7.71
N TYR A 19 -5.86 7.37 8.85
CA TYR A 19 -6.10 8.07 10.11
C TYR A 19 -4.81 8.69 10.65
N ARG A 20 -4.91 9.93 11.11
CA ARG A 20 -3.85 10.61 11.84
C ARG A 20 -4.36 11.26 13.13
N GLU A 21 -3.41 11.44 14.02
CA GLU A 21 -3.48 12.24 15.22
C GLU A 21 -3.63 13.73 14.84
N ARG A 22 -4.84 14.26 15.06
CA ARG A 22 -5.23 15.63 14.65
C ARG A 22 -5.87 16.44 15.76
N MET A 23 -6.42 15.76 16.77
CA MET A 23 -6.93 16.35 17.99
C MET A 23 -6.40 15.53 19.15
N VAL A 24 -5.80 16.20 20.13
CA VAL A 24 -5.14 15.60 21.28
C VAL A 24 -5.60 16.28 22.55
N LYS A 25 -5.68 15.55 23.67
CA LYS A 25 -6.10 16.11 24.94
C LYS A 25 -4.91 16.88 25.54
N ARG A 26 -5.12 18.17 25.87
CA ARG A 26 -4.05 19.06 26.37
C ARG A 26 -3.34 18.52 27.62
N GLU A 27 -4.08 17.88 28.52
CA GLU A 27 -3.59 17.41 29.82
C GLU A 27 -2.56 16.29 29.73
N GLU A 28 -2.49 15.57 28.61
CA GLU A 28 -1.65 14.37 28.46
C GLU A 28 -0.24 14.66 27.88
N LEU A 29 0.16 15.94 27.79
CA LEU A 29 1.51 16.40 27.41
C LEU A 29 2.11 15.68 26.17
N HIS A 30 1.28 15.43 25.17
CA HIS A 30 1.69 14.80 23.93
C HIS A 30 2.76 15.63 23.19
N LEU A 31 3.86 15.00 22.78
CA LEU A 31 4.95 15.62 22.06
C LEU A 31 5.08 15.04 20.65
N TRP A 32 5.51 15.87 19.71
CA TRP A 32 5.89 15.44 18.38
C TRP A 32 7.26 14.75 18.44
N GLU A 33 7.38 13.64 17.73
CA GLU A 33 8.62 12.89 17.56
C GLU A 33 9.01 12.80 16.08
N GLY A 34 10.30 13.02 15.81
CA GLY A 34 10.91 12.94 14.48
C GLY A 34 11.35 14.29 13.93
N GLU A 35 12.28 14.27 12.98
CA GLU A 35 12.71 15.47 12.23
C GLU A 35 11.90 15.66 10.94
N ILE A 36 11.37 14.56 10.40
CA ILE A 36 10.48 14.48 9.25
C ILE A 36 9.54 13.31 9.48
N HIS A 37 8.35 13.36 8.88
CA HIS A 37 7.27 12.42 9.15
C HIS A 37 6.94 12.35 10.65
N GLU A 38 7.02 13.53 11.27
CA GLU A 38 6.69 13.79 12.66
C GLU A 38 5.36 13.13 13.03
N VAL A 39 5.32 12.58 14.22
CA VAL A 39 4.15 11.91 14.76
C VAL A 39 4.02 12.22 16.24
N ILE A 40 2.79 12.31 16.73
CA ILE A 40 2.54 12.17 18.16
C ILE A 40 2.33 10.67 18.43
N PRO A 41 3.19 9.99 19.19
CA PRO A 41 2.99 8.60 19.54
C PRO A 41 1.61 8.39 20.17
N LEU A 42 0.94 7.32 19.73
CA LEU A 42 -0.40 7.02 20.20
C LEU A 42 -0.34 6.44 21.61
N THR A 43 -0.76 7.24 22.59
CA THR A 43 -0.87 6.85 24.00
C THR A 43 -2.30 7.08 24.49
N GLY A 44 -2.71 6.33 25.52
CA GLY A 44 -4.00 6.53 26.17
C GLY A 44 -5.20 6.11 25.30
N ARG A 45 -6.31 6.82 25.46
CA ARG A 45 -7.58 6.49 24.79
C ARG A 45 -7.63 7.08 23.39
N LEU A 46 -7.75 6.21 22.39
CA LEU A 46 -7.97 6.61 21.00
C LEU A 46 -9.46 6.76 20.70
N LEU A 47 -9.83 7.89 20.09
CA LEU A 47 -11.17 8.14 19.54
C LEU A 47 -11.06 8.33 18.03
N TYR A 48 -11.84 7.57 17.27
CA TYR A 48 -11.95 7.70 15.82
C TYR A 48 -13.22 8.47 15.48
N THR A 49 -13.10 9.44 14.57
CA THR A 49 -14.22 10.27 14.11
C THR A 49 -14.30 10.26 12.59
N ASP A 50 -15.47 10.51 12.04
CA ASP A 50 -15.73 10.68 10.61
C ASP A 50 -15.21 12.00 10.02
N ILE A 51 -14.76 12.94 10.88
CA ILE A 51 -14.12 14.19 10.45
C ILE A 51 -12.89 13.91 9.57
N GLY A 52 -12.86 14.56 8.41
CA GLY A 52 -11.77 14.50 7.43
C GLY A 52 -10.97 15.79 7.35
N ILE A 53 -9.64 15.68 7.39
CA ILE A 53 -8.69 16.78 7.20
C ILE A 53 -8.10 16.67 5.79
N CYS A 54 -8.34 17.67 4.95
CA CYS A 54 -7.84 17.72 3.58
C CYS A 54 -6.45 18.35 3.50
N HIS A 55 -5.42 17.56 3.18
CA HIS A 55 -4.08 18.09 2.87
C HIS A 55 -4.00 18.46 1.40
N ARG A 56 -4.28 19.72 1.08
CA ARG A 56 -4.12 20.26 -0.27
C ARG A 56 -2.81 21.05 -0.36
N LYS A 57 -1.83 20.51 -1.07
CA LYS A 57 -0.59 21.23 -1.36
C LYS A 57 -0.91 22.42 -2.26
N VAL A 58 -0.65 23.64 -1.77
CA VAL A 58 -0.85 24.88 -2.54
C VAL A 58 0.35 25.16 -3.46
N HIS A 59 1.52 24.65 -3.11
CA HIS A 59 2.76 24.81 -3.87
C HIS A 59 3.41 23.47 -4.18
N VAL A 60 4.17 23.43 -5.27
CA VAL A 60 5.00 22.28 -5.63
C VAL A 60 6.06 22.10 -4.54
N SER A 61 6.03 20.98 -3.85
CA SER A 61 7.05 20.64 -2.86
C SER A 61 8.32 20.14 -3.55
N ASP A 62 9.49 20.58 -3.09
CA ASP A 62 10.77 19.99 -3.51
C ASP A 62 10.81 18.50 -3.14
N ALA A 63 10.75 17.63 -4.16
CA ALA A 63 10.73 16.20 -4.00
C ALA A 63 11.98 15.66 -3.28
N ASN A 64 13.11 16.35 -3.40
CA ASN A 64 14.38 15.90 -2.82
C ASN A 64 14.59 16.36 -1.38
N ARG A 65 13.72 17.24 -0.85
CA ARG A 65 13.91 17.85 0.48
C ARG A 65 14.07 16.79 1.58
N ASN A 66 13.17 15.82 1.62
CA ASN A 66 13.16 14.82 2.68
C ASN A 66 14.40 13.91 2.61
N LEU A 67 14.74 13.44 1.41
CA LEU A 67 15.92 12.60 1.22
C LEU A 67 17.20 13.33 1.65
N ARG A 68 17.38 14.60 1.25
CA ARG A 68 18.56 15.38 1.66
C ARG A 68 18.66 15.58 3.17
N ILE A 69 17.52 15.75 3.87
CA ILE A 69 17.53 15.86 5.33
C ILE A 69 17.95 14.53 5.97
N PHE A 70 17.41 13.39 5.51
CA PHE A 70 17.83 12.08 6.02
C PHE A 70 19.31 11.80 5.77
N GLU A 71 19.82 12.12 4.59
CA GLU A 71 21.25 11.97 4.27
C GLU A 71 22.11 12.87 5.15
N ALA A 72 21.73 14.15 5.34
CA ALA A 72 22.43 15.04 6.25
C ALA A 72 22.39 14.56 7.72
N MET A 73 21.32 13.90 8.15
CA MET A 73 21.25 13.28 9.48
C MET A 73 22.27 12.13 9.58
N LEU A 74 22.33 11.26 8.56
CA LEU A 74 23.27 10.14 8.50
C LEU A 74 24.73 10.60 8.44
N ASP A 75 25.02 11.64 7.65
CA ASP A 75 26.36 12.22 7.52
C ASP A 75 26.87 12.82 8.85
N LYS A 76 25.95 13.33 9.68
CA LYS A 76 26.24 13.78 11.06
C LYS A 76 26.37 12.63 12.06
N GLY A 77 26.26 11.37 11.61
CA GLY A 77 26.35 10.19 12.46
C GLY A 77 25.08 9.86 13.25
N LYS A 78 23.93 10.47 12.95
CA LYS A 78 22.67 10.15 13.64
C LYS A 78 22.26 8.71 13.33
N LYS A 79 22.02 7.92 14.38
CA LYS A 79 21.34 6.62 14.25
C LYS A 79 19.84 6.87 14.10
N LEU A 80 19.30 6.58 12.92
CA LEU A 80 17.87 6.70 12.65
C LEU A 80 17.07 5.73 13.53
N ASN A 81 15.99 6.22 14.12
CA ASN A 81 15.01 5.38 14.82
C ASN A 81 14.20 4.52 13.82
N PRO A 82 13.44 3.49 14.26
CA PRO A 82 12.74 2.59 13.33
C PRO A 82 11.83 3.30 12.32
N ARG A 83 11.08 4.32 12.78
CA ARG A 83 10.20 5.12 11.91
C ARG A 83 11.01 5.89 10.86
N GLU A 84 12.08 6.57 11.28
CA GLU A 84 12.99 7.29 10.39
C GLU A 84 13.66 6.33 9.39
N GLN A 85 14.06 5.12 9.81
CA GLN A 85 14.62 4.11 8.91
C GLN A 85 13.62 3.68 7.82
N PHE A 86 12.37 3.43 8.19
CA PHE A 86 11.31 3.08 7.26
C PHE A 86 11.06 4.19 6.24
N TYR A 87 10.87 5.43 6.69
CA TYR A 87 10.63 6.55 5.79
C TYR A 87 11.84 6.89 4.92
N TYR A 88 13.07 6.79 5.45
CA TYR A 88 14.28 6.93 4.64
C TYR A 88 14.33 5.90 3.50
N ALA A 89 14.01 4.64 3.79
CA ALA A 89 13.94 3.59 2.77
C ALA A 89 12.88 3.88 1.68
N ARG A 90 11.72 4.43 2.08
CA ARG A 90 10.67 4.87 1.14
C ARG A 90 11.12 6.04 0.29
N GLU A 91 11.79 7.04 0.87
CA GLU A 91 12.35 8.16 0.11
C GLU A 91 13.33 7.66 -0.95
N LEU A 92 14.22 6.71 -0.61
CA LEU A 92 15.11 6.07 -1.59
C LEU A 92 14.33 5.36 -2.71
N TYR A 93 13.25 4.66 -2.39
CA TYR A 93 12.39 4.01 -3.39
C TYR A 93 11.76 5.02 -4.36
N TYR A 94 11.14 6.10 -3.85
CA TYR A 94 10.51 7.11 -4.71
C TYR A 94 11.53 7.89 -5.57
N HIS A 95 12.78 7.99 -5.11
CA HIS A 95 13.91 8.52 -5.90
C HIS A 95 14.58 7.47 -6.79
N LYS A 96 13.95 6.29 -6.97
CA LYS A 96 14.42 5.18 -7.82
C LYS A 96 15.80 4.63 -7.45
N ARG A 97 16.27 4.87 -6.22
CA ARG A 97 17.52 4.30 -5.67
C ARG A 97 17.28 2.91 -5.11
N TYR A 98 16.74 2.01 -5.94
CA TYR A 98 16.22 0.71 -5.50
C TYR A 98 17.26 -0.15 -4.77
N LYS A 99 18.53 -0.13 -5.20
CA LYS A 99 19.60 -0.87 -4.52
C LYS A 99 19.83 -0.39 -3.09
N ASP A 100 19.73 0.92 -2.85
CA ASP A 100 19.91 1.53 -1.54
C ASP A 100 18.65 1.33 -0.70
N ALA A 101 17.46 1.48 -1.29
CA ALA A 101 16.18 1.18 -0.66
C ALA A 101 16.12 -0.26 -0.14
N VAL A 102 16.57 -1.24 -0.93
CA VAL A 102 16.68 -2.65 -0.50
C VAL A 102 17.55 -2.78 0.76
N LYS A 103 18.72 -2.13 0.81
CA LYS A 103 19.59 -2.17 1.99
C LYS A 103 18.91 -1.54 3.21
N ALA A 104 18.26 -0.40 3.03
CA ALA A 104 17.58 0.33 4.09
C ALA A 104 16.37 -0.44 4.64
N PHE A 105 15.49 -0.97 3.78
CA PHE A 105 14.35 -1.80 4.20
C PHE A 105 14.82 -3.07 4.92
N LYS A 106 15.83 -3.77 4.39
CA LYS A 106 16.38 -4.96 5.07
C LYS A 106 17.03 -4.65 6.41
N LYS A 107 17.55 -3.43 6.61
CA LYS A 107 18.06 -2.99 7.90
C LYS A 107 16.89 -2.76 8.87
N PHE A 108 15.87 -2.03 8.45
CA PHE A 108 14.67 -1.78 9.24
C PHE A 108 13.95 -3.08 9.65
N LEU A 109 13.79 -4.04 8.74
CA LEU A 109 13.13 -5.33 9.02
C LEU A 109 13.89 -6.22 10.02
N LYS A 110 15.17 -5.93 10.29
CA LYS A 110 15.96 -6.61 11.34
C LYS A 110 15.81 -5.98 12.71
N GLU A 111 15.20 -4.80 12.81
CA GLU A 111 14.92 -4.17 14.10
C GLU A 111 13.75 -4.90 14.77
N ASP A 112 13.91 -5.24 16.06
CA ASP A 112 12.83 -5.84 16.84
C ASP A 112 11.69 -4.84 17.06
N SER A 113 12.06 -3.57 17.24
CA SER A 113 11.13 -2.44 17.38
C SER A 113 10.57 -1.95 16.03
N GLY A 114 9.50 -1.14 16.08
CA GLY A 114 8.82 -0.61 14.91
C GLY A 114 7.39 -1.12 14.80
N TRP A 115 6.53 -0.33 14.17
CA TRP A 115 5.11 -0.65 14.01
C TRP A 115 4.93 -1.80 13.03
N ILE A 116 4.01 -2.72 13.36
CA ILE A 116 3.76 -3.95 12.57
C ILE A 116 3.38 -3.57 11.14
N GLU A 117 2.53 -2.56 10.99
CA GLU A 117 2.07 -2.04 9.70
C GLU A 117 3.25 -1.52 8.86
N ASN A 118 4.24 -0.88 9.48
CA ASN A 118 5.44 -0.43 8.77
C ASN A 118 6.35 -1.59 8.37
N LYS A 119 6.41 -2.68 9.15
CA LYS A 119 7.14 -3.90 8.76
C LYS A 119 6.47 -4.58 7.57
N ILE A 120 5.14 -4.66 7.57
CA ILE A 120 4.35 -5.18 6.44
C ILE A 120 4.56 -4.32 5.18
N ASP A 121 4.43 -2.99 5.29
CA ASP A 121 4.69 -2.06 4.18
C ASP A 121 6.13 -2.15 3.68
N ALA A 122 7.11 -2.36 4.57
CA ALA A 122 8.50 -2.51 4.19
C ALA A 122 8.74 -3.79 3.38
N CYS A 123 8.04 -4.89 3.70
CA CYS A 123 8.05 -6.11 2.90
C CYS A 123 7.47 -5.88 1.49
N GLU A 124 6.35 -5.17 1.39
CA GLU A 124 5.73 -4.79 0.11
C GLU A 124 6.67 -3.92 -0.74
N MET A 125 7.17 -2.82 -0.17
CA MET A 125 8.10 -1.91 -0.84
C MET A 125 9.40 -2.58 -1.24
N LEU A 126 9.91 -3.50 -0.42
CA LEU A 126 11.08 -4.31 -0.75
C LEU A 126 10.81 -5.20 -1.98
N GLY A 127 9.61 -5.77 -2.07
CA GLY A 127 9.17 -6.52 -3.24
C GLY A 127 9.16 -5.67 -4.51
N TYR A 128 8.61 -4.45 -4.43
CA TYR A 128 8.62 -3.51 -5.56
C TYR A 128 10.03 -3.09 -5.97
N CYS A 129 10.93 -2.87 -5.00
CA CYS A 129 12.34 -2.61 -5.28
C CYS A 129 12.98 -3.78 -6.04
N TYR A 130 12.68 -5.03 -5.66
CA TYR A 130 13.22 -6.20 -6.34
C TYR A 130 12.68 -6.38 -7.75
N TYR A 131 11.40 -6.10 -7.99
CA TYR A 131 10.88 -6.05 -9.36
C TYR A 131 11.58 -4.99 -10.22
N ALA A 132 11.77 -3.79 -9.69
CA ALA A 132 12.49 -2.73 -10.39
C ALA A 132 13.97 -3.08 -10.67
N LEU A 133 14.52 -4.05 -9.95
CA LEU A 133 15.87 -4.60 -10.14
C LEU A 133 15.88 -5.92 -10.93
N HIS A 134 14.75 -6.34 -11.52
CA HIS A 134 14.58 -7.59 -12.26
C HIS A 134 14.93 -8.84 -11.42
N LYS A 135 14.62 -8.81 -10.12
CA LYS A 135 14.83 -9.92 -9.16
C LYS A 135 13.50 -10.47 -8.67
N GLU A 136 12.76 -11.03 -9.60
CA GLU A 136 11.35 -11.39 -9.44
C GLU A 136 11.07 -12.40 -8.33
N GLU A 137 11.91 -13.44 -8.20
CA GLU A 137 11.77 -14.42 -7.11
C GLU A 137 11.94 -13.77 -5.73
N LYS A 138 12.89 -12.84 -5.60
CA LYS A 138 13.07 -12.07 -4.36
C LYS A 138 11.91 -11.13 -4.07
N ALA A 139 11.21 -10.67 -5.11
CA ALA A 139 10.01 -9.87 -4.92
C ALA A 139 8.91 -10.70 -4.25
N LEU A 140 8.65 -11.91 -4.76
CA LEU A 140 7.70 -12.83 -4.16
C LEU A 140 8.10 -13.22 -2.73
N GLU A 141 9.38 -13.56 -2.49
CA GLU A 141 9.89 -13.84 -1.15
C GLU A 141 9.63 -12.67 -0.18
N SER A 142 9.78 -11.43 -0.65
CA SER A 142 9.57 -10.24 0.19
C SER A 142 8.10 -10.05 0.55
N PHE A 143 7.18 -10.28 -0.39
CA PHE A 143 5.74 -10.24 -0.10
C PHE A 143 5.36 -11.35 0.88
N LEU A 144 5.81 -12.59 0.67
CA LEU A 144 5.49 -13.70 1.57
C LEU A 144 6.12 -13.54 2.96
N CYS A 145 7.24 -12.83 3.08
CA CYS A 145 7.87 -12.52 4.36
C CYS A 145 6.96 -11.70 5.27
N SER A 146 6.05 -10.89 4.73
CA SER A 146 5.11 -10.09 5.54
C SER A 146 4.20 -10.96 6.41
N LEU A 147 3.94 -12.21 6.01
CA LEU A 147 3.10 -13.17 6.71
C LEU A 147 3.66 -13.60 8.08
N GLN A 148 4.92 -13.26 8.37
CA GLN A 148 5.53 -13.46 9.69
C GLN A 148 5.02 -12.44 10.73
N TYR A 149 4.45 -11.32 10.28
CA TYR A 149 4.01 -10.24 11.15
C TYR A 149 2.50 -10.28 11.43
N GLU A 150 1.70 -10.57 10.40
CA GLU A 150 0.23 -10.65 10.51
C GLU A 150 -0.36 -11.44 9.32
N VAL A 151 -1.66 -11.74 9.40
CA VAL A 151 -2.45 -12.20 8.24
C VAL A 151 -2.37 -11.18 7.10
N PRO A 152 -2.37 -11.61 5.82
CA PRO A 152 -2.14 -10.69 4.72
C PRO A 152 -3.29 -9.73 4.52
N HIS A 153 -2.96 -8.46 4.29
CA HIS A 153 -3.92 -7.47 3.79
C HIS A 153 -4.23 -7.73 2.30
N ALA A 154 -5.32 -7.17 1.80
CA ALA A 154 -5.77 -7.40 0.44
C ALA A 154 -4.76 -6.90 -0.61
N GLU A 155 -4.01 -5.84 -0.28
CA GLU A 155 -2.88 -5.29 -1.04
C GLU A 155 -1.82 -6.33 -1.37
N LEU A 156 -1.31 -7.01 -0.34
CA LEU A 156 -0.30 -8.05 -0.48
C LEU A 156 -0.85 -9.25 -1.24
N CYS A 157 -2.10 -9.65 -0.96
CA CYS A 157 -2.76 -10.70 -1.73
C CYS A 157 -2.83 -10.35 -3.22
N CYS A 158 -3.15 -9.09 -3.56
CA CYS A 158 -3.15 -8.62 -4.95
C CYS A 158 -1.75 -8.65 -5.58
N ASP A 159 -0.71 -8.24 -4.85
CA ASP A 159 0.67 -8.24 -5.36
C ASP A 159 1.21 -9.66 -5.59
N ILE A 160 0.90 -10.58 -4.67
CA ILE A 160 1.24 -12.00 -4.83
C ILE A 160 0.44 -12.60 -5.99
N ALA A 161 -0.86 -12.31 -6.10
CA ALA A 161 -1.67 -12.78 -7.22
C ALA A 161 -1.14 -12.26 -8.56
N LYS A 162 -0.76 -10.99 -8.61
CA LYS A 162 -0.14 -10.37 -9.79
C LYS A 162 1.17 -11.04 -10.16
N HIS A 163 2.01 -11.42 -9.19
CA HIS A 163 3.21 -12.20 -9.46
C HIS A 163 2.89 -13.47 -10.26
N PHE A 164 1.91 -14.27 -9.82
CA PHE A 164 1.54 -15.49 -10.52
C PHE A 164 0.88 -15.20 -11.87
N MET A 165 0.01 -14.20 -11.93
CA MET A 165 -0.71 -13.81 -13.14
C MET A 165 0.24 -13.39 -14.27
N ASP A 166 1.24 -12.55 -13.98
CA ASP A 166 2.23 -12.08 -14.95
C ASP A 166 3.05 -13.23 -15.55
N ARG A 167 3.05 -14.40 -14.90
CA ARG A 167 3.74 -15.64 -15.32
C ARG A 167 2.78 -16.68 -15.90
N ALA A 168 1.56 -16.27 -16.25
CA ALA A 168 0.49 -17.15 -16.74
C ALA A 168 0.15 -18.32 -15.79
N LYS A 169 0.50 -18.22 -14.50
CA LYS A 169 0.12 -19.16 -13.44
C LYS A 169 -1.25 -18.78 -12.90
N TYR A 170 -2.27 -18.93 -13.73
CA TYR A 170 -3.60 -18.38 -13.47
C TYR A 170 -4.31 -19.03 -12.28
N LYS A 171 -4.06 -20.31 -11.99
CA LYS A 171 -4.69 -21.00 -10.85
C LYS A 171 -4.22 -20.43 -9.52
N GLU A 172 -2.91 -20.19 -9.41
CA GLU A 172 -2.28 -19.58 -8.24
C GLU A 172 -2.69 -18.11 -8.10
N ALA A 173 -2.78 -17.37 -9.22
CA ALA A 173 -3.30 -16.01 -9.22
C ALA A 173 -4.75 -15.95 -8.71
N ILE A 174 -5.61 -16.85 -9.18
CA ILE A 174 -7.02 -16.95 -8.74
C ILE A 174 -7.10 -17.15 -7.23
N PHE A 175 -6.32 -18.09 -6.67
CA PHE A 175 -6.31 -18.34 -5.22
C PHE A 175 -6.03 -17.06 -4.42
N TRP A 176 -5.00 -16.31 -4.81
CA TRP A 176 -4.60 -15.10 -4.09
C TRP A 176 -5.56 -13.92 -4.31
N TYR A 177 -6.13 -13.74 -5.50
CA TYR A 177 -7.18 -12.74 -5.71
C TYR A 177 -8.47 -13.08 -4.94
N GLU A 178 -8.87 -14.35 -4.88
CA GLU A 178 -9.98 -14.79 -4.03
C GLU A 178 -9.71 -14.59 -2.54
N CYS A 179 -8.46 -14.76 -2.12
CA CYS A 179 -8.03 -14.42 -0.77
C CYS A 179 -8.21 -12.92 -0.52
N ALA A 180 -7.74 -12.04 -1.42
CA ALA A 180 -7.88 -10.59 -1.30
C ALA A 180 -9.34 -10.14 -1.09
N MET A 181 -10.31 -10.73 -1.81
CA MET A 181 -11.74 -10.41 -1.66
C MET A 181 -12.35 -10.81 -0.32
N LYS A 182 -11.71 -11.74 0.42
CA LYS A 182 -12.20 -12.23 1.71
C LYS A 182 -11.60 -11.48 2.89
N VAL A 183 -10.52 -10.72 2.67
CA VAL A 183 -9.88 -9.94 3.73
C VAL A 183 -10.76 -8.74 4.08
N PRO A 184 -11.18 -8.56 5.34
CA PRO A 184 -11.94 -7.37 5.73
C PRO A 184 -11.03 -6.14 5.71
N MET A 185 -11.55 -5.01 5.21
CA MET A 185 -10.83 -3.74 5.27
C MET A 185 -10.83 -3.21 6.71
N ASN A 186 -9.64 -2.93 7.25
CA ASN A 186 -9.48 -2.31 8.56
C ASN A 186 -8.91 -0.89 8.41
N GLU A 187 -9.80 0.09 8.26
CA GLU A 187 -9.43 1.50 8.15
C GLU A 187 -8.62 2.02 9.35
N THR A 188 -8.77 1.39 10.52
CA THR A 188 -8.15 1.84 11.78
C THR A 188 -6.82 1.17 12.10
N SER A 189 -6.33 0.28 11.23
CA SER A 189 -5.03 -0.40 11.39
C SER A 189 -3.85 0.58 11.41
N GLY A 190 -3.97 1.74 10.74
CA GLY A 190 -2.84 2.66 10.54
C GLY A 190 -2.00 2.31 9.31
N ALA A 191 -2.34 1.25 8.57
CA ALA A 191 -1.74 0.90 7.29
C ALA A 191 -2.18 1.86 6.16
N PHE A 192 -1.41 1.87 5.07
CA PHE A 192 -1.77 2.60 3.85
C PHE A 192 -2.70 1.76 2.97
N ILE A 193 -4.00 2.04 3.07
CA ILE A 193 -5.02 1.21 2.41
C ILE A 193 -5.23 1.64 0.96
N ARG A 194 -5.17 0.66 0.05
CA ARG A 194 -5.60 0.79 -1.36
C ARG A 194 -6.97 0.14 -1.50
N GLU A 195 -8.02 0.96 -1.40
CA GLU A 195 -9.42 0.49 -1.40
C GLU A 195 -9.75 -0.43 -2.59
N ASP A 196 -9.20 -0.13 -3.78
CA ASP A 196 -9.39 -0.95 -4.99
C ASP A 196 -8.92 -2.42 -4.79
N CYS A 197 -7.97 -2.70 -3.89
CA CYS A 197 -7.50 -4.07 -3.58
C CYS A 197 -8.54 -4.92 -2.84
N TYR A 198 -9.56 -4.32 -2.22
CA TYR A 198 -10.59 -5.01 -1.45
C TYR A 198 -11.84 -5.38 -2.27
N GLY A 199 -11.76 -5.30 -3.60
CA GLY A 199 -12.84 -5.74 -4.47
C GLY A 199 -12.58 -5.53 -5.94
N TYR A 200 -12.33 -4.29 -6.36
CA TYR A 200 -12.20 -3.93 -7.77
C TYR A 200 -11.04 -4.66 -8.47
N ILE A 201 -9.82 -4.54 -7.95
CA ILE A 201 -8.61 -5.17 -8.53
C ILE A 201 -8.76 -6.69 -8.53
N PRO A 202 -9.10 -7.37 -7.43
CA PRO A 202 -9.31 -8.81 -7.47
C PRO A 202 -10.36 -9.25 -8.50
N ALA A 203 -11.52 -8.58 -8.56
CA ALA A 203 -12.59 -8.95 -9.48
C ALA A 203 -12.16 -8.78 -10.96
N ILE A 204 -11.56 -7.64 -11.32
CA ILE A 204 -11.17 -7.40 -12.72
C ILE A 204 -10.03 -8.33 -13.15
N GLN A 205 -9.14 -8.74 -12.24
CA GLN A 205 -8.05 -9.67 -12.56
C GLN A 205 -8.51 -11.13 -12.57
N LEU A 206 -9.49 -11.50 -11.72
CA LEU A 206 -10.15 -12.80 -11.78
C LEU A 206 -10.90 -13.00 -13.09
N CYS A 207 -11.56 -11.96 -13.59
CA CYS A 207 -12.14 -11.95 -14.92
C CYS A 207 -11.12 -12.41 -15.98
N VAL A 208 -9.92 -11.80 -16.00
CA VAL A 208 -8.86 -12.16 -16.95
C VAL A 208 -8.36 -13.60 -16.71
N CYS A 209 -8.14 -14.00 -15.46
CA CYS A 209 -7.64 -15.34 -15.15
C CYS A 209 -8.61 -16.44 -15.61
N TRP A 210 -9.91 -16.29 -15.33
CA TRP A 210 -10.92 -17.26 -15.76
C TRP A 210 -11.09 -17.29 -17.28
N TRP A 211 -11.04 -16.12 -17.93
CA TRP A 211 -11.05 -16.05 -19.39
C TRP A 211 -9.87 -16.83 -20.00
N ARG A 212 -8.67 -16.68 -19.43
CA ARG A 212 -7.45 -17.39 -19.87
C ARG A 212 -7.52 -18.90 -19.64
N LEU A 213 -8.27 -19.35 -18.64
CA LEU A 213 -8.53 -20.77 -18.39
C LEU A 213 -9.69 -21.34 -19.22
N GLY A 214 -10.38 -20.52 -20.01
CA GLY A 214 -11.49 -20.91 -20.87
C GLY A 214 -12.87 -20.91 -20.20
N ASP A 215 -12.96 -20.53 -18.92
CA ASP A 215 -14.22 -20.39 -18.20
C ASP A 215 -14.81 -18.99 -18.45
N LYS A 216 -15.50 -18.86 -19.59
CA LYS A 216 -16.07 -17.58 -20.04
C LYS A 216 -17.16 -17.07 -19.10
N ASP A 217 -17.98 -17.96 -18.54
CA ASP A 217 -19.10 -17.58 -17.68
C ASP A 217 -18.59 -16.91 -16.39
N ARG A 218 -17.60 -17.51 -15.72
CA ARG A 218 -16.96 -16.87 -14.56
C ARG A 218 -16.26 -15.58 -14.94
N ALA A 219 -15.59 -15.53 -16.10
CA ALA A 219 -14.93 -14.32 -16.55
C ALA A 219 -15.91 -13.13 -16.64
N VAL A 220 -17.07 -13.34 -17.26
CA VAL A 220 -18.13 -12.33 -17.36
C VAL A 220 -18.67 -11.95 -15.97
N GLN A 221 -18.96 -12.94 -15.12
CA GLN A 221 -19.45 -12.69 -13.75
C GLN A 221 -18.50 -11.79 -12.95
N TYR A 222 -17.19 -12.07 -13.00
CA TYR A 222 -16.19 -11.27 -12.31
C TYR A 222 -16.01 -9.87 -12.92
N ASN A 223 -16.20 -9.71 -14.24
CA ASN A 223 -16.21 -8.40 -14.87
C ASN A 223 -17.38 -7.54 -14.36
N GLU A 224 -18.57 -8.12 -14.25
CA GLU A 224 -19.74 -7.43 -13.72
C GLU A 224 -19.57 -7.10 -12.24
N LEU A 225 -18.99 -8.01 -11.45
CA LEU A 225 -18.63 -7.74 -10.06
C LEU A 225 -17.65 -6.56 -9.94
N ALA A 226 -16.62 -6.48 -10.79
CA ALA A 226 -15.73 -5.33 -10.83
C ALA A 226 -16.48 -4.02 -11.16
N GLY A 227 -17.50 -4.08 -12.02
CA GLY A 227 -18.40 -2.98 -12.32
C GLY A 227 -19.25 -2.51 -11.13
N VAL A 228 -19.60 -3.40 -10.21
CA VAL A 228 -20.29 -3.02 -8.95
C VAL A 228 -19.38 -2.18 -8.06
N TYR A 229 -18.11 -2.59 -7.91
CA TYR A 229 -17.12 -1.83 -7.13
C TYR A 229 -16.75 -0.50 -7.79
N LYS A 230 -16.66 -0.46 -9.12
CA LYS A 230 -16.23 0.73 -9.86
C LYS A 230 -17.08 0.94 -11.12
N PRO A 231 -18.30 1.52 -11.00
CA PRO A 231 -19.25 1.63 -12.11
C PRO A 231 -18.76 2.44 -13.32
N LYS A 232 -17.79 3.33 -13.12
CA LYS A 232 -17.18 4.16 -14.18
C LYS A 232 -15.83 3.59 -14.68
N SER A 233 -15.53 2.32 -14.40
CA SER A 233 -14.30 1.66 -14.86
C SER A 233 -14.28 1.54 -16.38
N ARG A 234 -13.18 1.99 -17.00
CA ARG A 234 -12.94 1.84 -18.43
C ARG A 234 -12.66 0.38 -18.78
N GLU A 235 -11.94 -0.33 -17.92
CA GLU A 235 -11.54 -1.72 -18.12
C GLU A 235 -12.75 -2.65 -18.16
N VAL A 236 -13.71 -2.45 -17.25
CA VAL A 236 -14.98 -3.22 -17.21
C VAL A 236 -15.75 -3.07 -18.52
N GLU A 237 -15.88 -1.84 -19.01
CA GLU A 237 -16.60 -1.53 -20.25
C GLU A 237 -15.89 -2.09 -21.49
N GLN A 238 -14.55 -2.06 -21.51
CA GLN A 238 -13.76 -2.66 -22.58
C GLN A 238 -13.95 -4.18 -22.64
N ASN A 239 -13.97 -4.84 -21.48
CA ASN A 239 -14.21 -6.28 -21.40
C ASN A 239 -15.62 -6.66 -21.87
N ARG A 240 -16.66 -5.90 -21.49
CA ARG A 240 -18.04 -6.13 -21.99
C ARG A 240 -18.10 -6.15 -23.51
N ARG A 241 -17.55 -5.11 -24.16
CA ARG A 241 -17.48 -5.03 -25.62
C ARG A 241 -16.67 -6.17 -26.23
N PHE A 242 -15.57 -6.56 -25.58
CA PHE A 242 -14.76 -7.68 -26.03
C PHE A 242 -15.51 -9.01 -25.98
N PHE A 243 -16.31 -9.25 -24.94
CA PHE A 243 -17.13 -10.46 -24.80
C PHE A 243 -18.25 -10.53 -25.85
N GLU A 244 -18.87 -9.40 -26.20
CA GLU A 244 -19.88 -9.34 -27.26
C GLU A 244 -19.34 -9.73 -28.65
N MET A 245 -18.03 -9.55 -28.87
CA MET A 245 -17.37 -9.86 -30.15
C MET A 245 -16.89 -11.32 -30.27
N LYS A 246 -17.01 -12.18 -29.24
CA LYS A 246 -16.31 -13.47 -29.13
C LYS A 246 -17.18 -14.65 -28.69
#